data_AF-A0A971C552-F1
#
_entry.id   AF-A0A971C552-F1
#
_cell.length_a   1.000
_cell.length_b   1.000
_cell.length_c   1.000
_cell.angle_alpha   90.00
_cell.angle_beta   90.00
_cell.angle_gamma   90.00
#
_symmetry.space_group_name_H-M   'P 1'
#
loop_
_entity.id
_entity.type
_entity.pdbx_description
1 polymer ?
#
loop_
_entity_poly.entity_id
_entity_poly.type
_entity_poly.pdbx_seq_one_letter_code
_entity_poly.pdbx_strand_id
1 'polypeptide(L)'
;MGAEELAVLKYALAREREGVKFYRERSKEIHIPEVKELFLELAEMEMDHVSFISKMIEDQSRGDEITFANIEEKNIFYSRESLELRGISVDSLAGDLSALRIAYLIEKDFEDFYKQRAQESSKKEIKDLFDMLSKWEEDHKTTLLGLYESLMKEYWSVQRFEPLY
;
A
#
# COMPACT_ATOMS: atom_id res chain seq x y z
N MET A 1 26.28 -6.58 3.82
CA MET A 1 25.83 -6.17 2.48
C MET A 1 26.80 -5.18 1.84
N GLY A 2 26.73 -4.97 0.52
CA GLY A 2 27.47 -3.92 -0.18
C GLY A 2 26.74 -2.56 -0.17
N ALA A 3 27.32 -1.58 -0.86
CA ALA A 3 26.77 -0.21 -0.93
C ALA A 3 25.42 -0.13 -1.66
N GLU A 4 25.14 -1.10 -2.51
CA GLU A 4 23.96 -1.17 -3.36
C GLU A 4 22.71 -1.56 -2.56
N GLU A 5 22.81 -2.60 -1.73
CA GLU A 5 21.72 -3.05 -0.87
C GLU A 5 21.30 -1.94 0.12
N LEU A 6 22.27 -1.21 0.67
CA LEU A 6 22.00 -0.07 1.56
C LEU A 6 21.28 1.07 0.83
N ALA A 7 21.60 1.31 -0.44
CA ALA A 7 20.90 2.31 -1.24
C ALA A 7 19.44 1.90 -1.49
N VAL A 8 19.19 0.62 -1.76
CA VAL A 8 17.83 0.07 -1.90
C VAL A 8 17.03 0.25 -0.62
N LEU A 9 17.57 -0.15 0.54
CA LEU A 9 16.87 0.02 1.81
C LEU A 9 16.57 1.49 2.13
N LYS A 10 17.50 2.41 1.84
CA LYS A 10 17.27 3.85 2.04
C LYS A 10 16.18 4.40 1.12
N TYR A 11 16.13 3.93 -0.13
CA TYR A 11 15.08 4.31 -1.05
C TYR A 11 13.72 3.79 -0.57
N ALA A 12 13.63 2.51 -0.21
CA ALA A 12 12.41 1.91 0.33
C ALA A 12 11.95 2.65 1.60
N LEU A 13 12.84 2.89 2.56
CA LEU A 13 12.53 3.65 3.78
C LEU A 13 11.95 5.05 3.48
N ALA A 14 12.42 5.73 2.44
CA ALA A 14 11.87 7.02 2.05
C ALA A 14 10.45 6.87 1.50
N ARG A 15 10.20 5.82 0.71
CA ARG A 15 8.87 5.52 0.15
C ARG A 15 7.86 5.15 1.22
N GLU A 16 8.19 4.22 2.13
CA GLU A 16 7.26 3.87 3.22
C GLU A 16 6.89 5.11 4.06
N ARG A 17 7.86 6.01 4.32
CA ARG A 17 7.58 7.28 5.03
C ARG A 17 6.65 8.21 4.26
N GLU A 18 6.80 8.25 2.94
CA GLU A 18 5.88 8.98 2.06
C GLU A 18 4.48 8.35 2.09
N GLY A 19 4.38 7.02 2.07
CA GLY A 19 3.14 6.25 2.22
C GLY A 19 2.42 6.56 3.53
N VAL A 20 3.11 6.43 4.68
CA VAL A 20 2.58 6.81 6.02
C VAL A 20 1.97 8.21 5.99
N LYS A 21 2.70 9.18 5.43
CA LYS A 21 2.25 10.57 5.38
C LYS A 21 1.04 10.71 4.47
N PHE A 22 1.11 10.15 3.26
CA PHE A 22 0.04 10.21 2.27
C PHE A 22 -1.27 9.68 2.84
N TYR A 23 -1.26 8.48 3.42
CA TYR A 23 -2.44 7.84 3.97
C TYR A 23 -3.02 8.60 5.18
N ARG A 24 -2.17 9.06 6.11
CA ARG A 24 -2.61 9.87 7.26
C ARG A 24 -3.16 11.24 6.88
N GLU A 25 -2.60 11.88 5.86
CA GLU A 25 -3.09 13.17 5.39
C GLU A 25 -4.40 13.01 4.64
N ARG A 26 -4.46 12.05 3.70
CA ARG A 26 -5.63 11.86 2.86
C ARG A 26 -6.85 11.37 3.63
N SER A 27 -6.67 10.51 4.64
CA SER A 27 -7.75 10.03 5.54
C SER A 27 -8.52 11.16 6.27
N LYS A 28 -7.95 12.37 6.38
CA LYS A 28 -8.63 13.54 6.96
C LYS A 28 -9.71 14.13 6.05
N GLU A 29 -9.60 13.87 4.75
CA GLU A 29 -10.49 14.39 3.70
C GLU A 29 -11.47 13.32 3.19
N ILE A 30 -11.35 12.08 3.66
CA ILE A 30 -12.24 10.97 3.32
C ILE A 30 -13.55 11.07 4.10
N HIS A 31 -14.67 10.80 3.41
CA HIS A 31 -16.01 10.88 3.96
C HIS A 31 -16.59 9.52 4.31
N ILE A 32 -16.23 8.49 3.54
CA ILE A 32 -16.72 7.12 3.70
C ILE A 32 -15.92 6.42 4.81
N PRO A 33 -16.57 5.98 5.91
CA PRO A 33 -15.88 5.41 7.06
C PRO A 33 -14.92 4.27 6.70
N GLU A 34 -15.33 3.38 5.81
CA GLU A 34 -14.55 2.20 5.41
C GLU A 34 -13.31 2.57 4.60
N VAL A 35 -13.37 3.63 3.78
CA VAL A 35 -12.20 4.15 3.05
C VAL A 35 -11.23 4.81 4.01
N LYS A 36 -11.77 5.53 5.00
CA LYS A 36 -10.96 6.21 6.01
C LYS A 36 -10.23 5.21 6.89
N GLU A 37 -10.93 4.16 7.31
CA GLU A 37 -10.36 3.06 8.08
C GLU A 37 -9.26 2.36 7.28
N LEU A 38 -9.51 2.01 6.01
CA LEU A 38 -8.48 1.41 5.15
C LEU A 38 -7.22 2.26 5.08
N PHE A 39 -7.37 3.57 4.88
CA PHE A 39 -6.21 4.47 4.80
C PHE A 39 -5.45 4.53 6.12
N LEU A 40 -6.15 4.54 7.26
CA LEU A 40 -5.47 4.51 8.56
C LEU A 40 -4.76 3.18 8.81
N GLU A 41 -5.35 2.06 8.42
CA GLU A 41 -4.72 0.74 8.53
C GLU A 41 -3.47 0.62 7.66
N LEU A 42 -3.53 1.09 6.40
CA LEU A 42 -2.37 1.16 5.51
C LEU A 42 -1.28 2.05 6.10
N ALA A 43 -1.63 3.22 6.66
CA ALA A 43 -0.65 4.08 7.31
C ALA A 43 0.08 3.41 8.50
N GLU A 44 -0.59 2.54 9.26
CA GLU A 44 0.04 1.80 10.35
C GLU A 44 0.91 0.65 9.81
N MET A 45 0.48 -0.04 8.76
CA MET A 45 1.28 -1.09 8.10
C MET A 45 2.58 -0.52 7.51
N GLU A 46 2.48 0.60 6.81
CA GLU A 46 3.62 1.38 6.30
C GLU A 46 4.57 1.82 7.42
N MET A 47 4.05 2.14 8.61
CA MET A 47 4.87 2.49 9.78
C MET A 47 5.62 1.27 10.35
N ASP A 48 5.01 0.09 10.30
CA ASP A 48 5.66 -1.17 10.64
C ASP A 48 6.80 -1.46 9.63
N HIS A 49 6.58 -1.22 8.34
CA HIS A 49 7.61 -1.34 7.29
C HIS A 49 8.76 -0.34 7.52
N VAL A 50 8.47 0.94 7.81
CA VAL A 50 9.46 1.95 8.19
C VAL A 50 10.34 1.44 9.33
N SER A 51 9.72 0.87 10.36
CA SER A 51 10.41 0.37 11.56
C SER A 51 11.31 -0.82 11.22
N PHE A 52 10.80 -1.75 10.42
CA PHE A 52 11.55 -2.91 9.96
C PHE A 52 12.76 -2.52 9.10
N ILE A 53 12.57 -1.70 8.07
CA ILE A 53 13.64 -1.27 7.17
C ILE A 53 14.68 -0.44 7.93
N SER A 54 14.26 0.42 8.86
CA SER A 54 15.18 1.18 9.71
C SER A 54 16.07 0.25 10.53
N LYS A 55 15.50 -0.80 11.12
CA LYS A 55 16.25 -1.81 11.86
C LYS A 55 17.25 -2.55 10.98
N MET A 56 16.86 -2.94 9.75
CA MET A 56 17.80 -3.58 8.80
C MET A 56 18.99 -2.66 8.47
N ILE A 57 18.74 -1.36 8.26
CA ILE A 57 19.80 -0.38 8.01
C ILE A 57 20.75 -0.27 9.22
N GLU A 58 20.20 -0.29 10.44
CA GLU A 58 21.01 -0.25 11.67
C GLU A 58 21.84 -1.53 11.87
N ASP A 59 21.24 -2.71 11.71
CA ASP A 59 21.92 -4.01 11.80
C ASP A 59 23.09 -4.06 10.80
N GLN A 60 22.88 -3.57 9.58
CA GLN A 60 23.94 -3.45 8.57
C GLN A 60 25.08 -2.53 9.02
N SER A 61 24.77 -1.43 9.71
CA SER A 61 25.78 -0.48 10.19
C SER A 61 26.66 -1.08 11.31
N ARG A 62 26.14 -2.06 12.06
CA ARG A 62 26.86 -2.81 13.09
C ARG A 62 27.68 -3.98 12.54
N GLY A 63 27.44 -4.36 11.28
CA GLY A 63 28.06 -5.52 10.65
C GLY A 63 27.37 -6.85 10.95
N ASP A 64 26.14 -6.79 11.48
CA ASP A 64 25.32 -7.97 11.76
C ASP A 64 24.80 -8.57 10.44
N GLU A 65 24.60 -9.89 10.42
CA GLU A 65 24.02 -10.59 9.28
C GLU A 65 22.52 -10.28 9.22
N ILE A 66 22.09 -9.57 8.17
CA ILE A 66 20.67 -9.23 8.00
C ILE A 66 19.92 -10.48 7.55
N THR A 67 18.90 -10.85 8.32
CA THR A 67 17.94 -11.87 7.92
C THR A 67 16.68 -11.18 7.40
N PHE A 68 16.29 -11.51 6.17
CA PHE A 68 14.99 -11.14 5.61
C PHE A 68 13.95 -12.07 6.25
N ALA A 69 13.63 -11.83 7.52
CA ALA A 69 12.48 -12.47 8.13
C ALA A 69 11.22 -11.88 7.50
N ASN A 70 10.34 -12.72 6.97
CA ASN A 70 9.05 -12.26 6.46
C ASN A 70 8.30 -11.59 7.60
N ILE A 71 7.96 -10.32 7.43
CA ILE A 71 6.85 -9.73 8.18
C ILE A 71 5.61 -10.40 7.62
N GLU A 72 4.88 -11.15 8.45
CA GLU A 72 3.55 -11.58 8.07
C GLU A 72 2.67 -10.33 7.98
N GLU A 73 2.35 -9.92 6.76
CA GLU A 73 1.36 -8.87 6.55
C GLU A 73 0.01 -9.34 7.08
N LYS A 74 -0.61 -8.50 7.91
CA LYS A 74 -1.96 -8.75 8.35
C LYS A 74 -2.85 -8.76 7.12
N ASN A 75 -3.58 -9.85 6.93
CA ASN A 75 -4.56 -9.93 5.87
C ASN A 75 -5.72 -8.97 6.18
N ILE A 76 -5.67 -7.75 5.65
CA ILE A 76 -6.68 -6.70 5.84
C ILE A 76 -7.96 -6.99 5.03
N PHE A 77 -8.00 -8.12 4.31
CA PHE A 77 -9.10 -8.53 3.46
C PHE A 77 -10.29 -9.14 4.22
N TYR A 78 -10.22 -9.24 5.55
CA TYR A 78 -11.34 -9.74 6.36
C TYR A 78 -12.53 -8.78 6.29
N SER A 79 -13.44 -9.08 5.36
CA SER A 79 -14.85 -8.67 5.30
C SER A 79 -15.12 -7.29 5.89
N ARG A 80 -14.75 -6.24 5.16
CA ARG A 80 -15.39 -4.93 5.40
C ARG A 80 -16.90 -5.17 5.25
N GLU A 81 -17.64 -4.91 6.33
CA GLU A 81 -19.10 -4.99 6.36
C GLU A 81 -19.70 -4.14 5.23
N SER A 82 -21.01 -4.30 5.00
CA SER A 82 -21.74 -3.50 3.99
C SER A 82 -21.39 -2.01 4.09
N LEU A 83 -20.98 -1.42 2.96
CA LEU A 83 -20.59 -0.01 2.87
C LEU A 83 -21.70 0.91 3.43
N GLU A 84 -21.39 1.71 4.45
CA GLU A 84 -22.33 2.66 5.06
C GLU A 84 -22.34 3.99 4.30
N LEU A 85 -23.12 4.04 3.22
CA LEU A 85 -23.23 5.22 2.35
C LEU A 85 -24.38 6.19 2.74
N ARG A 86 -25.11 5.90 3.83
CA ARG A 86 -26.26 6.73 4.24
C ARG A 86 -25.83 8.16 4.57
N GLY A 87 -26.37 9.13 3.82
CA GLY A 87 -26.08 10.55 4.01
C GLY A 87 -24.79 11.03 3.33
N ILE A 88 -24.07 10.16 2.62
CA ILE A 88 -22.91 10.53 1.80
C ILE A 88 -23.39 11.15 0.48
N SER A 89 -22.83 12.31 0.13
CA SER A 89 -23.14 12.98 -1.13
C SER A 89 -22.47 12.28 -2.32
N VAL A 90 -23.03 12.44 -3.53
CA VAL A 90 -22.43 11.91 -4.77
C VAL A 90 -21.03 12.51 -5.00
N ASP A 91 -20.84 13.79 -4.70
CA ASP A 91 -19.54 14.46 -4.83
C ASP A 91 -18.50 13.89 -3.85
N SER A 92 -18.90 13.63 -2.60
CA SER A 92 -18.05 12.97 -1.61
C SER A 92 -17.67 11.56 -2.05
N LEU A 93 -18.62 10.80 -2.58
CA LEU A 93 -18.38 9.45 -3.09
C LEU A 93 -17.41 9.46 -4.29
N ALA A 94 -17.57 10.39 -5.22
CA ALA A 94 -16.65 10.57 -6.35
C ALA A 94 -15.24 10.99 -5.88
N GLY A 95 -15.15 11.84 -4.86
CA GLY A 95 -13.89 12.25 -4.24
C GLY A 95 -13.13 11.09 -3.61
N ASP A 96 -13.83 10.27 -2.81
CA ASP A 96 -13.25 9.11 -2.14
C ASP A 96 -12.86 8.00 -3.14
N LEU A 97 -13.66 7.78 -4.19
CA LEU A 97 -13.30 6.90 -5.32
C LEU A 97 -12.01 7.36 -6.02
N SER A 98 -11.88 8.68 -6.23
CA SER A 98 -10.67 9.26 -6.81
C SER A 98 -9.46 9.08 -5.90
N ALA A 99 -9.64 9.22 -4.58
CA ALA A 99 -8.59 8.99 -3.59
C ALA A 99 -8.09 7.54 -3.61
N LEU A 100 -9.02 6.57 -3.60
CA LEU A 100 -8.71 5.15 -3.72
C LEU A 100 -7.96 4.83 -5.02
N ARG A 101 -8.40 5.41 -6.15
CA ARG A 101 -7.75 5.19 -7.44
C ARG A 101 -6.32 5.71 -7.45
N ILE A 102 -6.09 6.88 -6.86
CA ILE A 102 -4.73 7.46 -6.76
C ILE A 102 -3.84 6.59 -5.87
N ALA A 103 -4.33 6.16 -4.70
CA ALA A 103 -3.59 5.26 -3.82
C ALA A 103 -3.23 3.96 -4.56
N TYR A 104 -4.19 3.30 -5.21
CA TYR A 104 -3.96 2.10 -6.01
C TYR A 104 -2.86 2.27 -7.06
N LEU A 105 -2.84 3.41 -7.77
CA LEU A 105 -1.83 3.68 -8.79
C LEU A 105 -0.43 3.88 -8.18
N ILE A 106 -0.33 4.53 -7.02
CA ILE A 106 0.94 4.69 -6.30
C ILE A 106 1.51 3.32 -5.92
N GLU A 107 0.71 2.49 -5.25
CA GLU A 107 1.12 1.13 -4.84
C GLU A 107 1.51 0.28 -6.04
N LYS A 108 0.73 0.35 -7.13
CA LYS A 108 1.04 -0.34 -8.37
C LYS A 108 2.37 0.10 -8.98
N ASP A 109 2.66 1.40 -9.00
CA ASP A 109 3.91 1.93 -9.55
C ASP A 109 5.12 1.44 -8.73
N PHE A 110 4.97 1.32 -7.40
CA PHE A 110 6.03 0.79 -6.52
C PHE A 110 6.20 -0.72 -6.65
N GLU A 111 5.11 -1.48 -6.71
CA GLU A 111 5.14 -2.91 -7.03
C GLU A 111 5.91 -3.14 -8.34
N ASP A 112 5.50 -2.47 -9.43
CA ASP A 112 6.12 -2.63 -10.75
C ASP A 112 7.61 -2.27 -10.71
N PHE A 113 7.97 -1.18 -10.01
CA PHE A 113 9.36 -0.78 -9.80
C PHE A 113 10.16 -1.89 -9.12
N TYR A 114 9.69 -2.41 -7.99
CA TYR A 114 10.41 -3.46 -7.27
C TYR A 114 10.48 -4.77 -8.06
N LYS A 115 9.39 -5.19 -8.75
CA LYS A 115 9.40 -6.35 -9.65
C LYS A 115 10.46 -6.22 -10.74
N GLN A 116 10.55 -5.05 -11.38
CA GLN A 116 11.55 -4.80 -12.41
C GLN A 116 12.97 -4.88 -11.83
N ARG A 117 13.21 -4.26 -10.67
CA ARG A 117 14.52 -4.28 -10.04
C ARG A 117 14.95 -5.68 -9.59
N ALA A 118 14.02 -6.51 -9.10
CA ALA A 118 14.28 -7.91 -8.78
C ALA A 118 14.77 -8.70 -10.02
N GLN A 119 14.19 -8.43 -11.19
CA GLN A 119 14.58 -9.08 -12.46
C GLN A 119 15.95 -8.64 -12.98
N GLU A 120 16.30 -7.36 -12.78
CA GLU A 120 17.59 -6.78 -13.19
C GLU A 120 18.75 -7.18 -12.25
N SER A 121 18.43 -7.65 -11.05
CA SER A 121 19.41 -7.94 -10.00
C SER A 121 20.12 -9.28 -10.21
N SER A 122 21.45 -9.26 -10.18
CA SER A 122 22.28 -10.46 -10.31
C SER A 122 22.61 -11.15 -8.97
N LYS A 123 22.47 -10.42 -7.85
CA LYS A 123 22.68 -10.95 -6.49
C LYS A 123 21.37 -11.47 -5.93
N LYS A 124 21.41 -12.69 -5.37
CA LYS A 124 20.23 -13.34 -4.81
C LYS A 124 19.61 -12.50 -3.69
N GLU A 125 20.43 -11.94 -2.81
CA GLU A 125 20.00 -11.21 -1.63
C GLU A 125 19.26 -9.91 -2.00
N ILE A 126 19.74 -9.19 -3.03
CA ILE A 126 19.06 -8.00 -3.55
C ILE A 126 17.74 -8.39 -4.21
N LYS A 127 17.74 -9.48 -4.97
CA LYS A 127 16.53 -9.98 -5.61
C LYS A 127 15.48 -10.35 -4.57
N ASP A 128 15.84 -11.10 -3.54
CA ASP A 128 14.94 -11.48 -2.45
C ASP A 128 14.37 -10.24 -1.73
N LEU A 129 15.20 -9.21 -1.51
CA LEU A 129 14.75 -7.93 -0.93
C LEU A 129 13.71 -7.23 -1.81
N PHE A 130 13.95 -7.14 -3.13
CA PHE A 130 12.98 -6.54 -4.04
C PHE A 130 11.70 -7.36 -4.21
N ASP A 131 11.80 -8.69 -4.21
CA ASP A 131 10.64 -9.58 -4.26
C ASP A 131 9.77 -9.41 -3.00
N MET A 132 10.39 -9.26 -1.82
CA MET A 132 9.68 -8.97 -0.57
C MET A 132 8.98 -7.60 -0.62
N LEU A 133 9.70 -6.53 -0.99
CA LEU A 133 9.11 -5.19 -1.09
C LEU A 133 7.97 -5.15 -2.10
N SER A 134 8.16 -5.77 -3.27
CA SER A 134 7.10 -5.90 -4.27
C SER A 134 5.87 -6.62 -3.74
N LYS A 135 6.04 -7.59 -2.83
CA LYS A 135 4.91 -8.35 -2.32
C LYS A 135 4.02 -7.49 -1.41
N TRP A 136 4.63 -6.64 -0.59
CA TRP A 136 3.90 -5.69 0.24
C TRP A 136 3.02 -4.76 -0.59
N GLU A 137 3.61 -4.13 -1.60
CA GLU A 137 2.85 -3.21 -2.47
C GLU A 137 1.77 -3.94 -3.29
N GLU A 138 1.98 -5.23 -3.61
CA GLU A 138 0.97 -6.05 -4.26
C GLU A 138 -0.25 -6.29 -3.36
N ASP A 139 -0.03 -6.51 -2.06
CA ASP A 139 -1.11 -6.74 -1.11
C ASP A 139 -1.85 -5.44 -0.76
N HIS A 140 -1.12 -4.32 -0.65
CA HIS A 140 -1.70 -2.96 -0.55
C HIS A 140 -2.60 -2.63 -1.74
N LYS A 141 -2.08 -2.69 -2.98
CA LYS A 141 -2.85 -2.33 -4.19
C LYS A 141 -4.07 -3.24 -4.36
N THR A 142 -3.97 -4.52 -3.99
CA THR A 142 -5.07 -5.49 -4.14
C THR A 142 -6.22 -5.13 -3.20
N THR A 143 -5.88 -4.76 -1.96
CA THR A 143 -6.84 -4.28 -0.96
C THR A 143 -7.53 -2.99 -1.42
N LEU A 144 -6.76 -2.02 -1.91
CA LEU A 144 -7.29 -0.76 -2.45
C LEU A 144 -8.22 -0.98 -3.65
N LEU A 145 -7.83 -1.85 -4.58
CA LEU A 145 -8.63 -2.17 -5.75
C LEU A 145 -9.97 -2.83 -5.39
N GLY A 146 -9.95 -3.77 -4.44
CA GLY A 146 -11.18 -4.45 -4.00
C GLY A 146 -12.20 -3.48 -3.39
N LEU A 147 -11.74 -2.51 -2.58
CA LEU A 147 -12.62 -1.49 -2.03
C LEU A 147 -13.10 -0.50 -3.11
N TYR A 148 -12.22 -0.09 -4.03
CA TYR A 148 -12.59 0.75 -5.17
C TYR A 148 -13.69 0.09 -6.02
N GLU A 149 -13.53 -1.18 -6.39
CA GLU A 149 -14.52 -1.90 -7.19
C GLU A 149 -15.86 -2.06 -6.47
N SER A 150 -15.83 -2.28 -5.16
CA SER A 150 -17.05 -2.37 -4.34
C SER A 150 -17.80 -1.03 -4.30
N LEU A 151 -17.08 0.08 -4.10
CA LEU A 151 -17.66 1.42 -4.10
C LEU A 151 -18.14 1.88 -5.47
N MET A 152 -17.44 1.49 -6.54
CA MET A 152 -17.87 1.78 -7.92
C MET A 152 -19.21 1.12 -8.25
N LYS A 153 -19.45 -0.11 -7.78
CA LYS A 153 -20.74 -0.79 -7.94
C LYS A 153 -21.87 -0.02 -7.25
N GLU A 154 -21.65 0.41 -6.01
CA GLU A 154 -22.63 1.23 -5.29
C GLU A 154 -22.87 2.58 -5.99
N TYR A 155 -21.82 3.25 -6.46
CA TYR A 155 -21.92 4.50 -7.21
C TYR A 155 -22.81 4.34 -8.46
N TRP A 156 -22.59 3.29 -9.25
CA TRP A 156 -23.41 3.00 -10.43
C TRP A 156 -24.87 2.70 -10.08
N SER A 157 -25.11 1.95 -9.01
CA SER A 157 -26.45 1.67 -8.49
C SER A 157 -27.19 2.96 -8.12
N VAL A 158 -26.54 3.85 -7.36
CA VAL A 158 -27.10 5.16 -6.96
C VAL A 158 -27.38 6.05 -8.17
N GLN A 159 -26.50 6.05 -9.18
CA GLN A 159 -26.69 6.83 -10.40
C GLN A 159 -27.68 6.20 -11.39
N ARG A 160 -28.22 5.00 -11.12
CA ARG A 160 -29.03 4.19 -12.06
C ARG A 160 -28.33 3.99 -13.40
N PHE A 161 -27.02 3.78 -13.34
CA PHE A 161 -26.16 3.60 -14.50
C PHE A 161 -25.34 2.31 -14.34
N GLU A 162 -26.04 1.20 -14.09
CA GLU A 162 -25.40 -0.11 -13.99
C GLU A 162 -25.03 -0.62 -15.40
N PRO A 163 -23.73 -0.88 -15.69
CA PRO A 163 -23.34 -1.43 -16.99
C PRO A 163 -23.87 -2.86 -17.13
N LEU A 164 -24.65 -3.12 -18.19
CA LEU A 164 -25.04 -4.47 -18.57
C LEU A 164 -23.82 -5.16 -19.20
N TYR A 165 -23.16 -6.04 -18.45
CA TYR A 165 -22.16 -6.96 -18.98
C TYR A 165 -22.81 -8.22 -19.54
#